data_AF-A0A2D4YYP7-F1
#
_entry.id   AF-A0A2D4YYP7-F1
#
_cell.length_a   1.000
_cell.length_b   1.000
_cell.length_c   1.000
_cell.angle_alpha   90.00
_cell.angle_beta   90.00
_cell.angle_gamma   90.00
#
_symmetry.space_group_name_H-M   'P 1'
#
loop_
_entity.id
_entity.type
_entity.pdbx_description
1 polymer ?
#
loop_
_entity_poly.entity_id
_entity_poly.type
_entity_poly.pdbx_seq_one_letter_code
_entity_poly.pdbx_strand_id
1 'polypeptide(L)'
;MLKYFDPRGYIGRLSYFKSAFIRTILLIVAIFLVSLLFPDFSPYDTNLPEPFSTEHFGKDTDAYMIAIRDSGLLPSILQQTCNGFLAFVFFAPITIRRASDINMDPRWIVPKFLLMFVPAQVSFTPGALGILMLLFIYTFVIEIILLFKPGQAFKEWARSRNSLR
;
A
#
# COMPACT_ATOMS: atom_id res chain seq x y z
N MET A 1 -19.59 21.16 -17.92
CA MET A 1 -18.28 20.84 -17.31
C MET A 1 -18.38 19.84 -16.14
N LEU A 2 -19.37 18.94 -16.10
CA LEU A 2 -19.62 18.04 -14.96
C LEU A 2 -19.82 16.55 -15.32
N LYS A 3 -19.43 16.11 -16.53
CA LYS A 3 -19.52 14.70 -16.95
C LYS A 3 -18.27 13.86 -16.65
N TYR A 4 -17.31 14.40 -15.88
CA TYR A 4 -16.20 13.61 -15.33
C TYR A 4 -16.56 12.95 -13.98
N PHE A 5 -17.64 13.40 -13.34
CA PHE A 5 -18.20 12.84 -12.11
C PHE A 5 -19.63 12.38 -12.40
N ASP A 6 -19.78 11.25 -13.09
CA ASP A 6 -21.08 10.56 -13.10
C ASP A 6 -21.16 9.68 -11.84
N PRO A 7 -22.01 10.04 -10.84
CA PRO A 7 -22.16 9.26 -9.61
C PRO A 7 -22.80 7.87 -9.84
N ARG A 8 -23.30 7.59 -11.07
CA ARG A 8 -23.90 6.30 -11.45
C ARG A 8 -22.87 5.19 -11.75
N GLY A 9 -21.57 5.47 -11.66
CA GLY A 9 -20.54 4.42 -11.61
C GLY A 9 -20.18 3.76 -12.95
N TYR A 10 -20.66 4.29 -14.08
CA TYR A 10 -20.38 3.74 -15.42
C TYR A 10 -18.99 4.09 -15.98
N ILE A 11 -18.19 4.85 -15.24
CA ILE A 11 -16.82 5.22 -15.63
C ILE A 11 -15.89 4.68 -14.54
N GLY A 12 -15.18 3.59 -14.83
CA GLY A 12 -14.53 2.67 -13.88
C GLY A 12 -13.61 3.25 -12.78
N ARG A 13 -13.33 4.55 -12.78
CA ARG A 13 -12.55 5.25 -11.74
C ARG A 13 -13.25 5.30 -10.39
N LEU A 14 -14.54 5.66 -10.35
CA LEU A 14 -15.28 5.78 -9.07
C LEU A 14 -15.57 4.40 -8.46
N SER A 15 -15.87 3.41 -9.30
CA SER A 15 -16.04 2.02 -8.87
C SER A 15 -14.72 1.46 -8.31
N TYR A 16 -13.59 1.75 -8.97
CA TYR A 16 -12.27 1.41 -8.46
C TYR A 16 -11.99 2.07 -7.10
N PHE A 17 -12.22 3.38 -6.98
CA PHE A 17 -12.01 4.11 -5.72
C PHE A 17 -12.88 3.56 -4.57
N LYS A 18 -14.18 3.32 -4.83
CA LYS A 18 -15.09 2.72 -3.84
C LYS A 18 -14.62 1.33 -3.42
N SER A 19 -14.25 0.47 -4.38
CA SER A 19 -13.79 -0.88 -4.06
C SER A 19 -12.43 -0.87 -3.36
N ALA A 20 -11.53 0.05 -3.69
CA ALA A 20 -10.27 0.22 -2.98
C ALA A 20 -10.53 0.68 -1.53
N PHE A 21 -11.40 1.68 -1.35
CA PHE A 21 -11.76 2.20 -0.02
C PHE A 21 -12.39 1.13 0.89
N ILE A 22 -13.36 0.35 0.38
CA ILE A 22 -13.97 -0.76 1.14
C ILE A 22 -12.92 -1.79 1.53
N ARG A 23 -12.00 -2.14 0.60
CA ARG A 23 -10.92 -3.10 0.88
C ARG A 23 -9.90 -2.55 1.88
N THR A 24 -9.63 -1.25 1.88
CA THR A 24 -8.82 -0.60 2.92
C THR A 24 -9.46 -0.77 4.29
N ILE A 25 -10.78 -0.52 4.41
CA ILE A 25 -11.50 -0.73 5.68
C ILE A 25 -11.44 -2.20 6.09
N LEU A 26 -11.71 -3.13 5.17
CA LEU A 26 -11.64 -4.56 5.45
C LEU A 26 -10.23 -5.01 5.86
N LEU A 27 -9.19 -4.46 5.25
CA LEU A 27 -7.81 -4.73 5.62
C LEU A 27 -7.51 -4.23 7.04
N ILE A 28 -7.91 -2.99 7.37
CA ILE A 28 -7.72 -2.44 8.72
C ILE A 28 -8.43 -3.32 9.75
N VAL A 29 -9.68 -3.73 9.48
CA VAL A 29 -10.45 -4.61 10.35
C VAL A 29 -9.78 -5.99 10.46
N ALA A 30 -9.29 -6.56 9.35
CA ALA A 30 -8.61 -7.85 9.36
C ALA A 30 -7.30 -7.80 10.18
N ILE A 31 -6.50 -6.76 10.02
CA ILE A 31 -5.28 -6.55 10.82
C ILE A 31 -5.66 -6.44 12.30
N PHE A 32 -6.67 -5.63 12.64
CA PHE A 32 -7.12 -5.47 14.01
C PHE A 32 -7.62 -6.79 14.63
N LEU A 33 -8.41 -7.57 13.89
CA LEU A 33 -8.88 -8.89 14.33
C LEU A 33 -7.73 -9.88 14.53
N VAL A 34 -6.74 -9.89 13.63
CA VAL A 34 -5.53 -10.71 13.80
C VAL A 34 -4.78 -10.30 15.06
N SER A 35 -4.61 -9.00 15.31
CA SER A 35 -3.97 -8.50 16.53
C SER A 35 -4.75 -8.84 17.81
N LEU A 36 -6.08 -8.95 17.76
CA LEU A 36 -6.89 -9.41 18.89
C LEU A 36 -6.75 -10.91 19.16
N LEU A 37 -6.65 -11.72 18.11
CA LEU A 37 -6.52 -13.18 18.21
C LEU A 37 -5.10 -13.63 18.57
N PHE A 38 -4.10 -12.84 18.19
CA PHE A 38 -2.69 -13.11 18.45
C PHE A 38 -2.06 -11.87 19.11
N PRO A 39 -2.00 -11.82 20.44
CA PRO A 39 -1.48 -10.66 21.19
C PRO A 39 -0.03 -10.29 20.80
N ASP A 40 0.78 -11.28 20.42
CA ASP A 40 2.15 -11.10 19.90
C ASP A 40 2.21 -10.35 18.55
N PHE A 41 1.06 -10.14 17.91
CA PHE A 41 0.86 -9.36 16.69
C PHE A 41 0.12 -8.04 16.96
N SER A 42 0.00 -7.63 18.22
CA SER A 42 -0.46 -6.29 18.58
C SER A 42 0.54 -5.25 18.03
N PRO A 43 0.07 -4.19 17.34
CA PRO A 43 0.93 -3.06 16.98
C PRO A 43 1.28 -2.17 18.17
N TYR A 44 0.71 -2.44 19.35
CA TYR A 44 0.95 -1.73 20.60
C TYR A 44 1.43 -2.73 21.65
N ASP A 45 2.69 -2.62 22.05
CA ASP A 45 3.15 -3.22 23.29
C ASP A 45 2.59 -2.38 24.45
N THR A 46 1.75 -2.97 25.31
CA THR A 46 1.21 -2.29 26.49
C THR A 46 2.24 -2.16 27.60
N ASN A 47 3.40 -2.83 27.47
CA ASN A 47 4.50 -2.76 28.42
C ASN A 47 5.59 -1.85 27.87
N LEU A 48 5.32 -0.54 27.83
CA LEU A 48 6.36 0.43 27.50
C LEU A 48 7.52 0.28 28.51
N PRO A 49 8.75 -0.05 28.07
CA PRO A 49 9.90 0.12 28.94
C PRO A 49 10.00 1.60 29.33
N GLU A 50 10.48 1.86 30.55
CA GLU A 50 10.61 3.20 31.12
C GLU A 50 11.18 4.22 30.11
N PRO A 51 10.74 5.49 30.15
CA PRO A 51 11.15 6.49 29.17
C PRO A 51 12.67 6.54 29.05
N PHE A 52 13.17 6.19 27.86
CA PHE A 52 14.59 6.21 27.51
C PHE A 52 15.20 7.57 27.86
N SER A 53 16.25 7.57 28.70
CA SER A 53 17.00 8.79 29.02
C SER A 53 17.71 9.31 27.76
N THR A 54 17.57 10.60 27.50
CA THR A 54 18.08 11.29 26.30
C THR A 54 19.61 11.45 26.28
N GLU A 55 20.33 10.88 27.24
CA GLU A 55 21.77 11.10 27.42
C GLU A 55 22.65 10.41 26.36
N HIS A 56 22.12 9.45 25.60
CA HIS A 56 22.88 8.68 24.59
C HIS A 56 22.55 9.06 23.13
N PHE A 57 21.77 10.13 22.91
CA PHE A 57 21.17 10.49 21.62
C PHE A 57 22.15 10.96 20.51
N GLY A 58 23.47 10.88 20.73
CA GLY A 58 24.43 11.63 19.95
C GLY A 58 25.38 10.86 19.03
N LYS A 59 25.52 9.53 19.13
CA LYS A 59 26.71 8.88 18.52
C LYS A 59 26.49 7.72 17.56
N ASP A 60 25.42 6.92 17.69
CA ASP A 60 25.23 5.77 16.79
C ASP A 60 23.78 5.61 16.37
N THR A 61 23.50 5.80 15.08
CA THR A 61 22.20 5.50 14.45
C THR A 61 21.75 4.06 14.68
N ASP A 62 22.70 3.14 14.85
CA ASP A 62 22.43 1.74 15.13
C ASP A 62 21.87 1.54 16.54
N ALA A 63 22.36 2.29 17.53
CA ALA A 63 21.84 2.25 18.90
C ALA A 63 20.39 2.79 18.98
N TYR A 64 20.05 3.77 18.15
CA TYR A 64 18.68 4.28 18.03
C TYR A 64 17.72 3.26 17.40
N MET A 65 18.15 2.58 16.33
CA MET A 65 17.34 1.53 15.70
C MET A 65 17.16 0.32 16.61
N ILE A 66 18.19 -0.03 17.40
CA ILE A 66 18.10 -1.08 18.43
C ILE A 66 17.13 -0.64 19.54
N ALA A 67 17.22 0.59 20.05
CA ALA A 67 16.29 1.11 21.06
C ALA A 67 14.82 1.17 20.58
N ILE A 68 14.57 1.51 19.31
CA ILE A 68 13.20 1.47 18.74
C ILE A 68 12.71 0.03 18.59
N ARG A 69 13.58 -0.89 18.15
CA ARG A 69 13.25 -2.31 18.02
C ARG A 69 12.89 -2.92 19.39
N ASP A 70 13.65 -2.58 20.42
CA ASP A 70 13.49 -3.11 21.78
C ASP A 70 12.37 -2.42 22.57
N SER A 71 11.92 -1.24 22.14
CA SER A 71 10.80 -0.51 22.76
C SER A 71 9.41 -0.95 22.27
N GLY A 72 9.32 -2.00 21.44
CA GLY A 72 8.04 -2.51 20.92
C GLY A 72 7.33 -1.57 19.94
N LEU A 73 7.98 -0.48 19.50
CA LEU A 73 7.42 0.53 18.60
C LEU A 73 7.41 0.09 17.13
N LEU A 74 8.25 -0.88 16.75
CA LEU A 74 8.28 -1.44 15.40
C LEU A 74 7.62 -2.83 15.37
N PRO A 75 6.62 -3.07 14.49
CA PRO A 75 5.99 -4.37 14.37
C PRO A 75 7.02 -5.42 13.95
N SER A 76 6.97 -6.64 14.50
CA SER A 76 7.96 -7.68 14.21
C SER A 76 8.07 -8.00 12.70
N ILE A 77 9.20 -8.55 12.24
CA ILE A 77 9.36 -8.97 10.83
C ILE A 77 8.24 -9.93 10.41
N LEU A 78 7.85 -10.84 11.30
CA LEU A 78 6.75 -11.77 11.07
C LEU A 78 5.42 -11.02 10.90
N GLN A 79 5.11 -10.09 11.79
CA GLN A 79 3.91 -9.25 11.72
C GLN A 79 3.87 -8.40 10.45
N GLN A 80 5.00 -7.80 10.05
CA GLN A 80 5.10 -7.06 8.79
C GLN A 80 4.88 -7.95 7.57
N THR A 81 5.43 -9.15 7.58
CA THR A 81 5.24 -10.12 6.48
C THR A 81 3.78 -10.56 6.40
N CYS A 82 3.12 -10.82 7.53
CA CYS A 82 1.70 -11.13 7.60
C CYS A 82 0.84 -9.96 7.09
N ASN A 83 1.13 -8.73 7.51
CA ASN A 83 0.44 -7.53 7.04
C ASN A 83 0.62 -7.33 5.53
N GLY A 84 1.83 -7.53 5.02
CA GLY A 84 2.13 -7.49 3.59
C GLY A 84 1.36 -8.54 2.80
N PHE A 85 1.25 -9.77 3.33
CA PHE A 85 0.45 -10.83 2.71
C PHE A 85 -1.04 -10.51 2.70
N LEU A 86 -1.59 -10.00 3.81
CA LEU A 86 -2.99 -9.57 3.86
C LEU A 86 -3.24 -8.43 2.86
N ALA A 87 -2.38 -7.41 2.84
CA ALA A 87 -2.47 -6.32 1.88
C ALA A 87 -2.41 -6.83 0.43
N PHE A 88 -1.53 -7.79 0.14
CA PHE A 88 -1.46 -8.45 -1.16
C PHE A 88 -2.77 -9.14 -1.52
N VAL A 89 -3.34 -9.97 -0.66
CA VAL A 89 -4.61 -10.69 -0.91
C VAL A 89 -5.76 -9.72 -1.16
N PHE A 90 -5.84 -8.63 -0.39
CA PHE A 90 -6.91 -7.64 -0.54
C PHE A 90 -6.75 -6.76 -1.77
N PHE A 91 -5.54 -6.32 -2.13
CA PHE A 91 -5.30 -5.33 -3.18
C PHE A 91 -4.83 -5.90 -4.53
N ALA A 92 -4.20 -7.07 -4.56
CA ALA A 92 -3.72 -7.65 -5.81
C ALA A 92 -4.85 -7.90 -6.83
N PRO A 93 -5.99 -8.52 -6.47
CA PRO A 93 -7.05 -8.80 -7.44
C PRO A 93 -7.61 -7.54 -8.10
N ILE A 94 -7.82 -6.47 -7.34
CA ILE A 94 -8.38 -5.22 -7.87
C ILE A 94 -7.36 -4.48 -8.73
N THR A 95 -6.09 -4.47 -8.33
CA THR A 95 -5.03 -3.76 -9.05
C THR A 95 -4.75 -4.47 -10.38
N ILE A 96 -4.70 -5.81 -10.39
CA ILE A 96 -4.55 -6.62 -11.61
C ILE A 96 -5.74 -6.42 -12.56
N ARG A 97 -6.98 -6.48 -12.04
CA ARG A 97 -8.18 -6.20 -12.84
C ARG A 97 -8.14 -4.81 -13.45
N ARG A 98 -7.71 -3.80 -12.67
CA ARG A 98 -7.62 -2.42 -13.13
C ARG A 98 -6.55 -2.24 -14.20
N ALA A 99 -5.39 -2.86 -14.06
CA ALA A 99 -4.37 -2.88 -15.10
C ALA A 99 -4.87 -3.51 -16.40
N SER A 100 -5.57 -4.65 -16.31
CA SER A 100 -6.19 -5.29 -17.47
C SER A 100 -7.19 -4.35 -18.17
N ASP A 101 -8.06 -3.68 -17.41
CA ASP A 101 -9.04 -2.71 -17.96
C ASP A 101 -8.39 -1.51 -18.68
N ILE A 102 -7.15 -1.15 -18.35
CA ILE A 102 -6.42 -0.06 -19.03
C ILE A 102 -5.41 -0.55 -20.07
N ASN A 103 -5.42 -1.85 -20.43
CA ASN A 103 -4.43 -2.52 -21.29
C ASN A 103 -2.99 -2.34 -20.80
N MET A 104 -2.77 -2.51 -19.50
CA MET A 104 -1.45 -2.54 -18.90
C MET A 104 -1.08 -4.00 -18.59
N ASP A 105 0.12 -4.42 -18.97
CA ASP A 105 0.62 -5.76 -18.62
C ASP A 105 0.75 -5.87 -17.08
N PRO A 106 0.13 -6.88 -16.44
CA PRO A 106 0.19 -7.09 -14.99
C PRO A 106 1.61 -7.13 -14.41
N ARG A 107 2.62 -7.51 -15.21
CA ARG A 107 4.02 -7.56 -14.78
C ARG A 107 4.54 -6.22 -14.26
N TRP A 108 4.01 -5.10 -14.78
CA TRP A 108 4.38 -3.75 -14.31
C TRP A 108 3.86 -3.44 -12.90
N ILE A 109 2.90 -4.20 -12.38
CA ILE A 109 2.40 -4.01 -11.01
C ILE A 109 3.24 -4.80 -10.00
N VAL A 110 3.97 -5.83 -10.44
CA VAL A 110 4.75 -6.71 -9.54
C VAL A 110 5.67 -5.93 -8.59
N PRO A 111 6.42 -4.90 -9.03
CA PRO A 111 7.28 -4.14 -8.13
C PRO A 111 6.52 -3.45 -6.98
N LYS A 112 5.25 -3.09 -7.20
CA LYS A 112 4.38 -2.55 -6.15
C LYS A 112 4.10 -3.56 -5.05
N PHE A 113 3.86 -4.81 -5.42
CA PHE A 113 3.60 -5.86 -4.43
C PHE A 113 4.87 -6.25 -3.68
N LEU A 114 6.04 -6.19 -4.34
CA LEU A 114 7.31 -6.43 -3.67
C LEU A 114 7.58 -5.42 -2.55
N LEU A 115 7.20 -4.14 -2.73
CA LEU A 115 7.30 -3.14 -1.66
C LEU A 115 6.51 -3.51 -0.40
N MET A 116 5.41 -4.26 -0.51
CA MET A 116 4.60 -4.65 0.64
C MET A 116 5.33 -5.61 1.59
N PHE A 117 6.41 -6.23 1.14
CA PHE A 117 7.20 -7.18 1.91
C PHE A 117 8.56 -6.62 2.36
N VAL A 118 8.86 -5.36 2.04
CA VAL A 118 10.10 -4.72 2.50
C VAL A 118 9.94 -4.38 3.99
N PRO A 119 10.72 -5.00 4.89
CA PRO A 119 10.56 -4.75 6.31
C PRO A 119 11.14 -3.38 6.68
N ALA A 120 10.39 -2.60 7.45
CA ALA A 120 10.82 -1.29 7.94
C ALA A 120 11.99 -1.38 8.95
N GLN A 121 12.25 -2.56 9.52
CA GLN A 121 13.30 -2.76 10.52
C GLN A 121 14.70 -2.98 9.91
N VAL A 122 14.79 -3.11 8.59
CA VAL A 122 16.08 -3.40 7.94
C VAL A 122 16.87 -2.11 7.81
N SER A 123 18.05 -2.05 8.44
CA SER A 123 19.01 -0.98 8.18
C SER A 123 19.47 -1.07 6.74
N PHE A 124 19.17 -0.04 5.96
CA PHE A 124 19.54 0.03 4.55
C PHE A 124 20.85 0.80 4.37
N THR A 125 21.74 0.28 3.53
CA THR A 125 22.87 1.06 3.04
C THR A 125 22.34 2.27 2.24
N PRO A 126 23.10 3.37 2.11
CA PRO A 126 22.66 4.54 1.33
C PRO A 126 22.25 4.19 -0.11
N GLY A 127 22.95 3.23 -0.74
CA GLY A 127 22.58 2.71 -2.05
C GLY A 127 21.24 1.98 -2.05
N ALA A 128 20.97 1.14 -1.04
CA ALA A 128 19.69 0.45 -0.90
C ALA A 128 18.53 1.41 -0.62
N LEU A 129 18.74 2.48 0.16
CA LEU A 129 17.76 3.56 0.33
C LEU A 129 17.42 4.26 -0.98
N GLY A 130 18.42 4.53 -1.83
CA GLY A 130 18.21 5.10 -3.16
C GLY A 130 17.33 4.21 -4.05
N ILE A 131 17.59 2.89 -4.05
CA ILE A 131 16.77 1.91 -4.78
C ILE A 131 15.34 1.87 -4.24
N LEU A 132 15.18 1.87 -2.91
CA LEU A 132 13.88 1.91 -2.26
C LEU A 132 13.08 3.16 -2.67
N MET A 133 13.71 4.33 -2.67
CA MET A 133 13.10 5.59 -3.10
C MET A 133 12.66 5.55 -4.56
N LEU A 134 13.50 5.03 -5.46
CA LEU A 134 13.13 4.85 -6.86
C LEU A 134 11.93 3.92 -7.01
N LEU A 135 11.89 2.85 -6.21
CA LEU A 135 10.77 1.92 -6.21
C LEU A 135 9.48 2.57 -5.68
N PHE A 136 9.56 3.42 -4.64
CA PHE A 136 8.44 4.24 -4.19
C PHE A 136 7.93 5.17 -5.28
N ILE A 137 8.82 5.93 -5.93
CA ILE A 137 8.47 6.81 -7.05
C ILE A 137 7.78 6.02 -8.18
N TYR A 138 8.35 4.87 -8.53
CA TYR A 138 7.77 3.97 -9.53
C TYR A 138 6.34 3.58 -9.14
N THR A 139 6.11 3.10 -7.92
CA THR A 139 4.77 2.70 -7.49
C THR A 139 3.78 3.86 -7.45
N PHE A 140 4.22 5.04 -7.03
CA PHE A 140 3.40 6.24 -7.06
C PHE A 140 2.96 6.60 -8.49
N VAL A 141 3.86 6.54 -9.46
CA VAL A 141 3.54 6.76 -10.88
C VAL A 141 2.56 5.71 -11.39
N ILE A 142 2.74 4.43 -11.03
CA ILE A 142 1.81 3.37 -11.40
C ILE A 142 0.41 3.62 -10.82
N GLU A 143 0.29 4.05 -9.56
CA GLU A 143 -1.00 4.40 -8.95
C GLU A 143 -1.69 5.55 -9.66
N ILE A 144 -0.95 6.61 -10.03
CA ILE A 144 -1.48 7.71 -10.83
C ILE A 144 -2.02 7.19 -12.16
N ILE A 145 -1.27 6.33 -12.86
CA ILE A 145 -1.72 5.75 -14.13
C ILE A 145 -3.00 4.93 -13.93
N LEU A 146 -3.05 4.06 -12.91
CA LEU A 146 -4.23 3.25 -12.60
C LEU A 146 -5.45 4.11 -12.25
N LEU A 147 -5.25 5.22 -11.55
CA LEU A 147 -6.31 6.14 -11.15
C LEU A 147 -6.83 6.96 -12.32
N PHE A 148 -5.93 7.56 -13.12
CA PHE A 148 -6.29 8.54 -14.13
C PHE A 148 -6.47 7.98 -15.53
N LYS A 149 -5.86 6.84 -15.91
CA LYS A 149 -6.03 6.31 -17.27
C LYS A 149 -7.48 5.80 -17.47
N PRO A 150 -8.21 6.26 -18.50
CA PRO A 150 -9.57 5.78 -18.73
C PRO A 150 -9.56 4.30 -19.14
N GLY A 151 -10.46 3.52 -18.54
CA GLY A 151 -10.65 2.09 -18.85
C GLY A 151 -11.26 1.85 -20.23
N GLN A 152 -11.27 0.60 -20.67
CA GLN A 152 -11.82 0.21 -21.97
C GLN A 152 -13.30 0.58 -22.11
N ALA A 153 -14.10 0.36 -21.06
CA ALA A 153 -15.54 0.67 -21.07
C ALA A 153 -15.80 2.16 -21.37
N PHE A 154 -14.96 3.08 -20.86
CA PHE A 154 -15.08 4.49 -21.19
C PHE A 154 -14.72 4.78 -22.64
N LYS A 155 -13.68 4.10 -23.18
CA LYS A 155 -13.27 4.25 -24.57
C LYS A 155 -14.33 3.73 -25.54
N GLU A 156 -15.04 2.66 -25.18
CA GLU A 156 -16.13 2.09 -25.98
C GLU A 156 -17.37 2.98 -25.95
N TRP A 157 -17.76 3.48 -24.79
CA TRP A 157 -18.83 4.46 -24.65
C TRP A 157 -18.54 5.75 -25.44
N ALA A 158 -17.30 6.25 -25.39
CA ALA A 158 -16.90 7.42 -26.15
C ALA A 158 -16.98 7.17 -27.67
N ARG A 159 -16.58 5.98 -28.13
CA ARG A 159 -16.69 5.56 -29.53
C ARG A 159 -18.14 5.47 -30.00
N SER A 160 -19.01 4.79 -29.25
CA SER A 160 -20.42 4.64 -29.60
C SER A 160 -21.19 5.97 -29.60
N ARG A 161 -20.80 6.90 -28.73
CA ARG A 161 -21.38 8.25 -28.71
C ARG A 161 -20.94 9.10 -29.90
N ASN A 162 -19.70 8.95 -30.35
CA ASN A 162 -19.17 9.69 -31.49
C ASN A 162 -19.67 9.15 -32.83
N SER A 163 -20.03 7.87 -32.93
CA SER A 163 -20.65 7.29 -34.15
C SER A 163 -22.13 7.67 -34.34
N LEU A 164 -22.77 8.25 -33.31
CA LEU A 164 -24.16 8.71 -33.34
C LEU A 164 -24.28 10.22 -33.65
N ARG A 165 -23.16 10.89 -33.93
CA ARG A 165 -23.08 12.28 -34.38
C ARG A 165 -22.56 12.32 -35.80
#